data_AF-A0A518FXP0-F1
#
_entry.id   AF-A0A518FXP0-F1
#
_cell.length_a   1.000
_cell.length_b   1.000
_cell.length_c   1.000
_cell.angle_alpha   90.00
_cell.angle_beta   90.00
_cell.angle_gamma   90.00
#
_symmetry.space_group_name_H-M   'P 1'
#
loop_
_entity.id
_entity.type
_entity.pdbx_description
1 polymer ?
#
loop_
_entity_poly.entity_id
_entity_poly.type
_entity_poly.pdbx_seq_one_letter_code
_entity_poly.pdbx_strand_id
1 'polypeptide(L)'
;MPVVRGADKKQRRAPVVLRILSRHATNTLSQGHIVNHSTRSLRWLTPTIRRERNEWEAFCARINDGKLLESSATSLRALKDQFRELEQQNRELKISELHQELKQLQARVNVILQRCRLYLDTTAVRSLCETQLPHLERILDFVHTEQIYLRRQLLLSQTTVHYLKQLLTAAEDIWTQSYCNPNYLLNLIRKIKHDDAHLNDPGDLLFLSLRDMEAVAQNQISHPDLGIYLRGLEVARCSYYVSRQIPEWRESCDLLMMAGMLHDLGWLMLNPKLANKADGKDAQRNDERGEHPILGAALLGGLRGFPGDSYLTEVVAQHHERLDGTGYPRRLHTYHLGEHSRRMGVICRYLELKNDRCELTADGIRTCDGEELAFGAALQLYRETLQGEWDPTVADQLFRALDANLPEELRESDRHNDPFSLKRFQSYRPDEAHAEMTPPHFSLERESRSNRSVTDHQTEK
;
A
#
# COMPACT_ATOMS: atom_id res chain seq x y z
N MET A 1 -43.73 5.74 -55.86
CA MET A 1 -44.59 5.37 -54.71
C MET A 1 -44.48 3.87 -54.49
N PRO A 2 -44.54 3.37 -53.24
CA PRO A 2 -43.38 3.06 -52.39
C PRO A 2 -43.36 1.55 -52.00
N VAL A 3 -42.48 1.03 -51.15
CA VAL A 3 -42.54 1.06 -49.67
C VAL A 3 -41.17 0.81 -49.03
N VAL A 4 -40.95 1.59 -47.99
CA VAL A 4 -39.84 1.72 -47.03
C VAL A 4 -39.84 0.58 -45.99
N ARG A 5 -38.66 0.17 -45.50
CA ARG A 5 -38.31 0.10 -44.05
C ARG A 5 -36.86 -0.33 -43.82
N GLY A 6 -36.11 0.52 -43.12
CA GLY A 6 -34.77 0.23 -42.60
C GLY A 6 -34.79 -0.54 -41.29
N ALA A 7 -33.60 -1.01 -40.88
CA ALA A 7 -33.31 -1.37 -39.49
C ALA A 7 -31.82 -1.16 -39.18
N ASP A 8 -31.63 -0.55 -38.02
CA ASP A 8 -30.45 0.09 -37.47
C ASP A 8 -29.19 -0.76 -37.28
N LYS A 9 -28.04 -0.07 -37.45
CA LYS A 9 -26.77 -0.40 -36.82
C LYS A 9 -26.91 -0.35 -35.29
N LYS A 10 -26.94 -1.50 -34.62
CA LYS A 10 -26.79 -1.57 -33.16
C LYS A 10 -25.36 -1.16 -32.76
N GLN A 11 -25.18 0.12 -32.43
CA GLN A 11 -24.11 0.58 -31.54
C GLN A 11 -24.21 -0.19 -30.21
N ARG A 12 -23.20 -1.00 -29.90
CA ARG A 12 -23.06 -1.65 -28.59
C ARG A 12 -22.88 -0.54 -27.54
N ARG A 13 -23.87 -0.38 -26.67
CA ARG A 13 -23.86 0.58 -25.56
C ARG A 13 -22.86 0.09 -24.49
N ALA A 14 -21.89 0.93 -24.15
CA ALA A 14 -21.06 0.77 -22.94
C ALA A 14 -21.94 0.86 -21.67
N PRO A 15 -21.58 0.18 -20.56
CA PRO A 15 -22.33 0.25 -19.32
C PRO A 15 -22.34 1.67 -18.72
N VAL A 16 -23.48 2.03 -18.13
CA VAL A 16 -23.86 3.37 -17.66
C VAL A 16 -22.89 3.99 -16.64
N VAL A 17 -22.09 3.17 -15.94
CA VAL A 17 -21.12 3.60 -14.91
C VAL A 17 -19.96 4.43 -15.50
N LEU A 18 -19.58 4.21 -16.76
CA LEU A 18 -18.48 4.94 -17.43
C LEU A 18 -18.89 6.32 -17.96
N ARG A 19 -20.19 6.62 -18.07
CA ARG A 19 -20.66 7.86 -18.72
C ARG A 19 -20.68 9.07 -17.80
N ILE A 20 -20.70 8.87 -16.48
CA ILE A 20 -20.81 9.96 -15.50
C ILE A 20 -19.45 10.65 -15.27
N LEU A 21 -18.32 9.98 -15.50
CA LEU A 21 -16.99 10.55 -15.23
C LEU A 21 -16.30 11.20 -16.45
N SER A 22 -16.76 10.93 -17.68
CA SER A 22 -16.12 11.46 -18.90
C SER A 22 -16.38 12.94 -19.20
N ARG A 23 -17.36 13.59 -18.54
CA ARG A 23 -17.75 14.98 -18.83
C ARG A 23 -16.97 16.05 -18.05
N HIS A 24 -16.17 15.69 -17.05
CA HIS A 24 -15.43 16.67 -16.23
C HIS A 24 -13.90 16.55 -16.34
N ALA A 25 -13.38 15.61 -17.14
CA ALA A 25 -11.94 15.37 -17.30
C ALA A 25 -11.33 16.01 -18.57
N THR A 26 -12.08 16.83 -19.31
CA THR A 26 -11.58 17.46 -20.55
C THR A 26 -11.73 18.97 -20.50
N ASN A 27 -10.76 19.62 -19.83
CA ASN A 27 -10.18 20.90 -20.25
C ASN A 27 -9.20 21.39 -19.17
N THR A 28 -7.92 21.07 -19.35
CA THR A 28 -6.73 21.88 -18.97
C THR A 28 -5.47 21.05 -19.24
N LEU A 29 -5.17 20.84 -20.53
CA LEU A 29 -3.83 20.48 -20.97
C LEU A 29 -3.28 21.68 -21.73
N SER A 30 -2.77 22.66 -20.99
CA SER A 30 -1.83 23.65 -21.52
C SER A 30 -0.47 23.38 -20.88
N GLN A 31 0.53 23.25 -21.74
CA GLN A 31 1.90 22.91 -21.45
C GLN A 31 2.48 23.72 -20.29
N GLY A 32 2.67 23.03 -19.17
CA GLY A 32 3.57 23.39 -18.08
C GLY A 32 4.01 22.06 -17.50
N HIS A 33 5.32 21.87 -17.29
CA HIS A 33 5.86 20.68 -16.66
C HIS A 33 5.25 20.53 -15.26
N ILE A 34 4.17 19.75 -15.14
CA ILE A 34 3.72 19.20 -13.87
C ILE A 34 4.72 18.09 -13.56
N VAL A 35 5.61 18.37 -12.61
CA VAL A 35 6.49 17.35 -12.02
C VAL A 35 5.55 16.30 -11.41
N ASN A 36 5.49 15.12 -12.05
CA ASN A 36 4.81 13.95 -11.50
C ASN A 36 5.55 13.51 -10.23
N HIS A 37 5.09 13.94 -9.06
CA HIS A 37 5.44 13.29 -7.80
C HIS A 37 4.57 12.05 -7.62
N SER A 38 4.94 10.97 -8.31
CA SER A 38 4.30 9.67 -8.17
C SER A 38 5.03 8.88 -7.08
N THR A 39 4.26 8.43 -6.07
CA THR A 39 4.60 7.47 -4.99
C THR A 39 5.07 7.96 -3.60
N ARG A 40 4.19 8.70 -2.92
CA ARG A 40 3.50 8.35 -1.64
C ARG A 40 4.03 7.33 -0.61
N SER A 41 5.25 6.80 -0.67
CA SER A 41 5.98 6.37 0.54
C SER A 41 6.59 7.58 1.28
N LEU A 42 6.41 8.80 0.75
CA LEU A 42 7.09 10.03 1.20
C LEU A 42 6.16 11.16 1.59
N ARG A 43 4.87 10.88 1.79
CA ARG A 43 3.93 11.93 2.22
C ARG A 43 4.19 12.44 3.65
N TRP A 44 5.00 11.72 4.41
CA TRP A 44 5.55 12.14 5.71
C TRP A 44 6.94 12.79 5.64
N LEU A 45 7.63 12.72 4.49
CA LEU A 45 8.94 13.36 4.25
C LEU A 45 8.94 14.48 3.20
N THR A 46 7.82 14.83 2.57
CA THR A 46 7.65 16.14 1.92
C THR A 46 6.72 17.06 2.68
N PRO A 47 6.86 18.39 2.51
CA PRO A 47 6.31 19.38 3.40
C PRO A 47 4.83 19.24 3.69
N THR A 48 3.93 18.69 2.86
CA THR A 48 2.46 18.96 2.86
C THR A 48 1.63 18.75 4.13
N ILE A 49 1.87 17.78 5.01
CA ILE A 49 1.21 17.73 6.34
C ILE A 49 1.91 18.67 7.32
N ARG A 50 3.24 18.75 7.23
CA ARG A 50 3.97 19.89 7.79
C ARG A 50 3.60 21.19 7.06
N ARG A 51 2.93 21.22 5.92
CA ARG A 51 2.66 22.42 5.12
C ARG A 51 1.28 22.82 5.53
N GLU A 52 0.27 21.97 5.50
CA GLU A 52 -0.99 22.30 6.18
C GLU A 52 -0.73 22.75 7.61
N ARG A 53 0.06 22.00 8.40
CA ARG A 53 0.43 22.42 9.76
C ARG A 53 1.26 23.72 9.80
N ASN A 54 2.37 23.83 9.05
CA ASN A 54 3.24 25.02 9.07
C ASN A 54 2.58 26.21 8.38
N GLU A 55 1.69 26.00 7.41
CA GLU A 55 0.86 27.00 6.73
C GLU A 55 -0.24 27.44 7.67
N TRP A 56 -0.82 26.54 8.47
CA TRP A 56 -1.76 26.89 9.53
C TRP A 56 -1.07 27.64 10.67
N GLU A 57 0.13 27.21 11.08
CA GLU A 57 0.98 27.91 12.05
C GLU A 57 1.40 29.28 11.51
N ALA A 58 1.85 29.37 10.26
CA ALA A 58 2.20 30.62 9.58
C ALA A 58 0.98 31.54 9.42
N PHE A 59 -0.18 30.99 9.05
CA PHE A 59 -1.44 31.71 8.96
C PHE A 59 -1.82 32.31 10.32
N CYS A 60 -1.68 31.54 11.41
CA CYS A 60 -1.94 32.01 12.77
C CYS A 60 -0.92 33.06 13.23
N ALA A 61 0.34 32.96 12.82
CA ALA A 61 1.37 33.96 13.14
C ALA A 61 1.10 35.34 12.50
N ARG A 62 0.28 35.41 11.44
CA ARG A 62 -0.03 36.62 10.67
C ARG A 62 -1.32 37.35 11.09
N ILE A 63 -1.98 36.95 12.19
CA ILE A 63 -3.29 37.49 12.60
C ILE A 63 -3.30 39.02 12.76
N ASN A 64 -2.16 39.64 13.13
CA ASN A 64 -2.04 41.08 13.33
C ASN A 64 -1.24 41.81 12.23
N ASP A 65 -0.85 41.11 11.17
CA ASP A 65 0.02 41.64 10.12
C ASP A 65 -0.78 42.08 8.89
N GLY A 66 -0.88 43.39 8.66
CA GLY A 66 -1.39 43.96 7.41
C GLY A 66 -2.81 44.52 7.48
N LYS A 67 -3.31 45.02 6.33
CA LYS A 67 -4.63 45.63 6.23
C LYS A 67 -5.72 44.54 6.24
N LEU A 68 -6.80 44.79 7.00
CA LEU A 68 -7.99 43.95 6.95
C LEU A 68 -8.62 44.01 5.56
N LEU A 69 -8.98 42.85 5.04
CA LEU A 69 -9.64 42.73 3.75
C LEU A 69 -11.09 43.18 3.83
N GLU A 70 -11.49 43.99 2.86
CA GLU A 70 -12.91 44.28 2.67
C GLU A 70 -13.66 43.03 2.20
N SER A 71 -14.89 42.86 2.67
CA SER A 71 -15.76 41.75 2.28
C SER A 71 -16.04 41.70 0.78
N SER A 72 -15.88 42.83 0.08
CA SER A 72 -16.05 42.99 -1.36
C SER A 72 -14.82 42.58 -2.18
N ALA A 73 -13.66 42.30 -1.56
CA ALA A 73 -12.42 42.00 -2.28
C ALA A 73 -12.57 40.77 -3.18
N THR A 74 -12.18 40.89 -4.46
CA THR A 74 -12.36 39.84 -5.47
C THR A 74 -11.64 38.54 -5.08
N SER A 75 -10.42 38.65 -4.54
CA SER A 75 -9.64 37.49 -4.07
C SER A 75 -10.31 36.75 -2.92
N LEU A 76 -10.96 37.47 -2.00
CA LEU A 76 -11.71 36.86 -0.91
C LEU A 76 -12.97 36.15 -1.41
N ARG A 77 -13.69 36.72 -2.38
CA ARG A 77 -14.86 36.07 -2.99
C ARG A 77 -14.48 34.75 -3.67
N ALA A 78 -13.41 34.75 -4.47
CA ALA A 78 -12.93 33.54 -5.13
C ALA A 78 -12.61 32.43 -4.12
N LEU A 79 -11.95 32.78 -3.01
CA LEU A 79 -11.61 31.83 -1.96
C LEU A 79 -12.84 31.28 -1.22
N LYS A 80 -13.86 32.14 -0.99
CA LYS A 80 -15.15 31.70 -0.43
C LYS A 80 -15.92 30.79 -1.39
N ASP A 81 -15.81 30.99 -2.69
CA ASP A 81 -16.43 30.12 -3.70
C ASP A 81 -15.74 28.76 -3.73
N GLN A 82 -14.41 28.73 -3.77
CA GLN A 82 -13.61 27.50 -3.68
C GLN A 82 -13.94 26.72 -2.41
N PHE A 83 -13.99 27.38 -1.25
CA PHE A 83 -14.37 26.75 0.01
C PHE A 83 -15.78 26.12 -0.03
N ARG A 84 -16.77 26.84 -0.56
CA ARG A 84 -18.15 26.34 -0.68
C ARG A 84 -18.23 25.11 -1.57
N GLU A 85 -17.49 25.11 -2.68
CA GLU A 85 -17.41 23.96 -3.57
C GLU A 85 -16.80 22.75 -2.85
N LEU A 86 -15.65 22.92 -2.19
CA LEU A 86 -14.98 21.84 -1.45
C LEU A 86 -15.84 21.28 -0.31
N GLU A 87 -16.59 22.13 0.39
CA GLU A 87 -17.51 21.71 1.44
C GLU A 87 -18.70 20.92 0.88
N GLN A 88 -19.28 21.37 -0.23
CA GLN A 88 -20.36 20.63 -0.91
C GLN A 88 -19.87 19.27 -1.38
N GLN A 89 -18.73 19.26 -2.07
CA GLN A 89 -18.05 18.04 -2.51
C GLN A 89 -17.78 17.08 -1.34
N ASN A 90 -17.36 17.57 -0.18
CA ASN A 90 -17.10 16.72 0.98
C ASN A 90 -18.38 16.08 1.56
N ARG A 91 -19.49 16.83 1.56
CA ARG A 91 -20.80 16.33 2.03
C ARG A 91 -21.36 15.23 1.14
N GLU A 92 -21.07 15.29 -0.17
CA GLU A 92 -21.53 14.29 -1.14
C GLU A 92 -20.69 13.00 -1.13
N LEU A 93 -19.49 13.03 -0.55
CA LEU A 93 -18.63 11.85 -0.42
C LEU A 93 -19.23 10.83 0.57
N LYS A 94 -19.74 9.72 0.02
CA LYS A 94 -20.25 8.58 0.77
C LYS A 94 -19.20 7.48 0.84
N ILE A 95 -18.61 7.28 2.01
CA ILE A 95 -17.60 6.26 2.28
C ILE A 95 -18.22 5.20 3.20
N SER A 96 -18.10 3.92 2.81
CA SER A 96 -18.55 2.79 3.64
C SER A 96 -17.80 2.75 4.97
N GLU A 97 -18.46 2.34 6.05
CA GLU A 97 -17.79 2.11 7.35
C GLU A 97 -16.76 0.98 7.29
N LEU A 98 -16.77 0.15 6.24
CA LEU A 98 -15.76 -0.88 6.01
C LEU A 98 -14.41 -0.29 5.55
N HIS A 99 -14.39 0.96 5.07
CA HIS A 99 -13.16 1.67 4.67
C HIS A 99 -12.65 2.56 5.81
N GLN A 100 -12.04 1.95 6.82
CA GLN A 100 -11.57 2.64 8.02
C GLN A 100 -10.54 3.74 7.70
N GLU A 101 -9.59 3.47 6.81
CA GLU A 101 -8.54 4.44 6.45
C GLU A 101 -9.12 5.65 5.69
N LEU A 102 -10.02 5.40 4.73
CA LEU A 102 -10.65 6.48 3.96
C LEU A 102 -11.58 7.31 4.84
N LYS A 103 -12.24 6.70 5.83
CA LYS A 103 -13.04 7.41 6.83
C LYS A 103 -12.18 8.33 7.70
N GLN A 104 -11.01 7.85 8.14
CA GLN A 104 -10.06 8.69 8.90
C GLN A 104 -9.57 9.86 8.06
N LEU A 105 -9.23 9.63 6.78
CA LEU A 105 -8.80 10.68 5.88
C LEU A 105 -9.92 11.71 5.62
N GLN A 106 -11.16 11.26 5.41
CA GLN A 106 -12.32 12.15 5.28
C GLN A 106 -12.57 12.95 6.57
N ALA A 107 -12.38 12.36 7.75
CA ALA A 107 -12.49 13.06 9.02
C ALA A 107 -11.45 14.19 9.15
N ARG A 108 -10.20 13.96 8.71
CA ARG A 108 -9.15 15.00 8.66
C ARG A 108 -9.56 16.17 7.76
N VAL A 109 -10.04 15.88 6.55
CA VAL A 109 -10.56 16.89 5.61
C VAL A 109 -11.69 17.70 6.25
N ASN A 110 -12.62 17.03 6.96
CA ASN A 110 -13.70 17.69 7.68
C ASN A 110 -13.17 18.67 8.74
N VAL A 111 -12.17 18.28 9.53
CA VAL A 111 -11.57 19.16 10.55
C VAL A 111 -10.99 20.42 9.91
N ILE A 112 -10.26 20.29 8.80
CA ILE A 112 -9.67 21.45 8.09
C ILE A 112 -10.77 22.38 7.56
N LEU A 113 -11.81 21.83 6.93
CA LEU A 113 -12.94 22.60 6.43
C LEU A 113 -13.69 23.33 7.57
N GLN A 114 -13.87 22.69 8.73
CA GLN A 114 -14.47 23.35 9.90
C GLN A 114 -13.65 24.54 10.38
N ARG A 115 -12.32 24.45 10.36
CA ARG A 115 -11.45 25.58 10.71
C ARG A 115 -11.53 26.71 9.68
N CYS A 116 -11.54 26.37 8.39
CA CYS A 116 -11.68 27.34 7.30
C CYS A 116 -13.02 28.08 7.35
N ARG A 117 -14.09 27.40 7.80
CA ARG A 117 -15.42 27.99 7.98
C ARG A 117 -15.40 29.25 8.85
N LEU A 118 -14.55 29.30 9.88
CA LEU A 118 -14.43 30.47 10.77
C LEU A 118 -14.07 31.78 10.02
N TYR A 119 -13.44 31.67 8.85
CA TYR A 119 -12.95 32.79 8.05
C TYR A 119 -13.69 32.95 6.71
N LEU A 120 -14.13 31.84 6.10
CA LEU A 120 -14.65 31.81 4.73
C LEU A 120 -16.16 31.65 4.62
N ASP A 121 -16.85 31.36 5.73
CA ASP A 121 -18.31 31.25 5.71
C ASP A 121 -18.99 32.59 5.35
N THR A 122 -20.25 32.48 4.96
CA THR A 122 -21.19 33.59 4.77
C THR A 122 -21.30 34.44 6.03
N THR A 123 -21.35 33.80 7.21
CA THR A 123 -21.31 34.43 8.53
C THR A 123 -19.99 34.16 9.25
N ALA A 124 -18.86 34.41 8.58
CA ALA A 124 -17.54 34.23 9.17
C ALA A 124 -17.39 35.05 10.47
N VAL A 125 -16.89 34.40 11.53
CA VAL A 125 -16.71 35.01 12.86
C VAL A 125 -15.39 35.77 12.95
N ARG A 126 -14.43 35.44 12.07
CA ARG A 126 -13.10 36.05 12.03
C ARG A 126 -12.89 36.84 10.74
N SER A 127 -12.22 37.98 10.88
CA SER A 127 -11.76 38.78 9.73
C SER A 127 -10.40 38.27 9.23
N LEU A 128 -10.08 38.56 7.97
CA LEU A 128 -8.82 38.17 7.32
C LEU A 128 -8.02 39.42 6.96
N CYS A 129 -6.69 39.31 7.01
CA CYS A 129 -5.79 40.31 6.45
C CYS A 129 -5.19 39.85 5.11
N GLU A 130 -4.64 40.80 4.33
CA GLU A 130 -4.04 40.52 3.02
C GLU A 130 -2.90 39.49 3.08
N THR A 131 -2.12 39.48 4.16
CA THR A 131 -0.97 38.56 4.32
C THR A 131 -1.38 37.12 4.60
N GLN A 132 -2.61 36.88 5.07
CA GLN A 132 -3.14 35.56 5.38
C GLN A 132 -3.71 34.82 4.15
N LEU A 133 -4.12 35.55 3.10
CA LEU A 133 -4.76 34.98 1.92
C LEU A 133 -3.96 33.85 1.25
N PRO A 134 -2.65 34.02 0.95
CA PRO A 134 -1.89 32.99 0.22
C PRO A 134 -1.77 31.68 1.00
N HIS A 135 -1.78 31.75 2.33
CA HIS A 135 -1.71 30.56 3.18
C HIS A 135 -3.03 29.78 3.14
N LEU A 136 -4.15 30.50 3.19
CA LEU A 136 -5.49 29.90 3.15
C LEU A 136 -5.80 29.29 1.77
N GLU A 137 -5.33 29.93 0.69
CA GLU A 137 -5.35 29.35 -0.67
C GLU A 137 -4.62 28.00 -0.71
N ARG A 138 -3.38 27.93 -0.20
CA ARG A 138 -2.61 26.68 -0.13
C ARG A 138 -3.28 25.61 0.74
N ILE A 139 -3.97 26.00 1.80
CA ILE A 139 -4.75 25.07 2.65
C ILE A 139 -5.95 24.50 1.87
N LEU A 140 -6.68 25.32 1.10
CA LEU A 140 -7.79 24.83 0.28
C LEU A 140 -7.32 23.96 -0.88
N ASP A 141 -6.18 24.28 -1.51
CA ASP A 141 -5.57 23.44 -2.55
C ASP A 141 -5.14 22.08 -2.00
N PHE A 142 -4.65 22.05 -0.76
CA PHE A 142 -4.39 20.80 -0.05
C PHE A 142 -5.67 19.99 0.14
N VAL A 143 -6.76 20.60 0.65
CA VAL A 143 -8.06 19.93 0.81
C VAL A 143 -8.58 19.37 -0.52
N HIS A 144 -8.48 20.14 -1.60
CA HIS A 144 -8.87 19.71 -2.94
C HIS A 144 -8.10 18.45 -3.37
N THR A 145 -6.78 18.45 -3.16
CA THR A 145 -5.91 17.31 -3.47
C THR A 145 -6.29 16.07 -2.66
N GLU A 146 -6.58 16.22 -1.36
CA GLU A 146 -7.05 15.11 -0.51
C GLU A 146 -8.38 14.53 -0.97
N GLN A 147 -9.32 15.38 -1.41
CA GLN A 147 -10.61 14.92 -1.92
C GLN A 147 -10.51 14.21 -3.27
N ILE A 148 -9.64 14.67 -4.18
CA ILE A 148 -9.32 13.93 -5.41
C ILE A 148 -8.78 12.55 -5.03
N TYR A 149 -7.87 12.52 -4.07
CA TYR A 149 -7.25 11.29 -3.64
C TYR A 149 -8.24 10.28 -3.05
N LEU A 150 -9.11 10.72 -2.12
CA LEU A 150 -10.19 9.90 -1.58
C LEU A 150 -11.04 9.24 -2.67
N ARG A 151 -11.38 9.99 -3.72
CA ARG A 151 -12.17 9.46 -4.86
C ARG A 151 -11.41 8.42 -5.66
N ARG A 152 -10.10 8.61 -5.88
CA ARG A 152 -9.26 7.59 -6.54
C ARG A 152 -9.20 6.30 -5.73
N GLN A 153 -9.03 6.39 -4.42
CA GLN A 153 -9.01 5.21 -3.56
C GLN A 153 -10.37 4.48 -3.53
N LEU A 154 -11.48 5.21 -3.50
CA LEU A 154 -12.81 4.60 -3.63
C LEU A 154 -12.97 3.87 -4.97
N LEU A 155 -12.47 4.45 -6.07
CA LEU A 155 -12.48 3.80 -7.38
C LEU A 155 -11.58 2.55 -7.40
N LEU A 156 -10.39 2.60 -6.78
CA LEU A 156 -9.50 1.45 -6.66
C LEU A 156 -10.21 0.32 -5.91
N SER A 157 -10.92 0.64 -4.83
CA SER A 157 -11.71 -0.34 -4.10
C SER A 157 -12.76 -1.02 -5.00
N GLN A 158 -13.54 -0.23 -5.74
CA GLN A 158 -14.57 -0.74 -6.63
C GLN A 158 -14.01 -1.61 -7.75
N THR A 159 -12.93 -1.17 -8.39
CA THR A 159 -12.27 -1.93 -9.47
C THR A 159 -11.63 -3.21 -8.94
N THR A 160 -11.07 -3.18 -7.72
CA THR A 160 -10.54 -4.37 -7.06
C THR A 160 -11.62 -5.41 -6.87
N VAL A 161 -12.76 -5.06 -6.26
CA VAL A 161 -13.89 -6.00 -6.09
C VAL A 161 -14.38 -6.56 -7.44
N HIS A 162 -14.42 -5.72 -8.47
CA HIS A 162 -14.82 -6.12 -9.83
C HIS A 162 -13.86 -7.12 -10.46
N TYR A 163 -12.55 -6.91 -10.35
CA TYR A 163 -11.55 -7.84 -10.88
C TYR A 163 -11.42 -9.09 -10.02
N LEU A 164 -11.64 -9.00 -8.71
CA LEU A 164 -11.66 -10.14 -7.80
C LEU A 164 -12.73 -11.16 -8.18
N LYS A 165 -13.95 -10.69 -8.50
CA LYS A 165 -15.05 -11.56 -8.99
C LYS A 165 -14.65 -12.30 -10.27
N GLN A 166 -13.99 -11.61 -11.20
CA GLN A 166 -13.54 -12.23 -12.45
C GLN A 166 -12.37 -13.20 -12.23
N LEU A 167 -11.46 -12.89 -11.31
CA LEU A 167 -10.35 -13.76 -10.97
C LEU A 167 -10.85 -15.05 -10.33
N LEU A 168 -11.81 -14.97 -9.41
CA LEU A 168 -12.48 -16.13 -8.83
C LEU A 168 -13.09 -17.04 -9.90
N THR A 169 -13.88 -16.48 -10.82
CA THR A 169 -14.46 -17.26 -11.93
C THR A 169 -13.38 -17.88 -12.83
N ALA A 170 -12.33 -17.11 -13.15
CA ALA A 170 -11.24 -17.61 -13.98
C ALA A 170 -10.46 -18.74 -13.28
N ALA A 171 -10.28 -18.65 -11.96
CA ALA A 171 -9.66 -19.68 -11.15
C ALA A 171 -10.56 -20.92 -11.04
N GLU A 172 -11.85 -20.81 -10.74
CA GLU A 172 -12.76 -21.97 -10.73
C GLU A 172 -12.69 -22.79 -12.04
N ASP A 173 -12.61 -22.11 -13.19
CA ASP A 173 -12.44 -22.78 -14.49
C ASP A 173 -11.09 -23.50 -14.63
N ILE A 174 -10.01 -22.92 -14.09
CA ILE A 174 -8.69 -23.57 -14.06
C ILE A 174 -8.74 -24.87 -13.23
N TRP A 175 -9.53 -24.92 -12.15
CA TRP A 175 -9.55 -26.05 -11.20
C TRP A 175 -10.54 -27.14 -11.55
N THR A 176 -11.69 -26.78 -12.13
CA THR A 176 -12.81 -27.72 -12.29
C THR A 176 -12.82 -28.43 -13.64
N GLN A 177 -12.11 -27.90 -14.64
CA GLN A 177 -12.18 -28.44 -16.00
C GLN A 177 -11.02 -29.37 -16.33
N SER A 178 -11.33 -30.49 -17.00
CA SER A 178 -10.33 -31.47 -17.47
C SER A 178 -9.36 -30.91 -18.51
N TYR A 179 -9.73 -29.81 -19.18
CA TYR A 179 -8.90 -29.07 -20.12
C TYR A 179 -9.05 -27.58 -19.83
N CYS A 180 -8.09 -26.99 -19.12
CA CYS A 180 -8.13 -25.57 -18.80
C CYS A 180 -7.75 -24.73 -20.02
N ASN A 181 -8.62 -23.78 -20.39
CA ASN A 181 -8.31 -22.76 -21.40
C ASN A 181 -7.78 -21.48 -20.72
N PRO A 182 -6.54 -21.05 -20.98
CA PRO A 182 -5.95 -19.86 -20.35
C PRO A 182 -6.67 -18.54 -20.70
N ASN A 183 -7.56 -18.55 -21.70
CA ASN A 183 -8.17 -17.35 -22.26
C ASN A 183 -8.91 -16.47 -21.25
N TYR A 184 -9.60 -17.03 -20.25
CA TYR A 184 -10.29 -16.19 -19.24
C TYR A 184 -9.30 -15.36 -18.43
N LEU A 185 -8.23 -15.98 -17.95
CA LEU A 185 -7.17 -15.30 -17.21
C LEU A 185 -6.42 -14.30 -18.10
N LEU A 186 -6.08 -14.69 -19.33
CA LEU A 186 -5.43 -13.80 -20.29
C LEU A 186 -6.32 -12.59 -20.66
N ASN A 187 -7.62 -12.80 -20.80
CA ASN A 187 -8.59 -11.72 -21.03
C ASN A 187 -8.67 -10.79 -19.82
N LEU A 188 -8.67 -11.34 -18.59
CA LEU A 188 -8.67 -10.56 -17.36
C LEU A 188 -7.42 -9.70 -17.24
N ILE A 189 -6.23 -10.27 -17.51
CA ILE A 189 -4.97 -9.54 -17.53
C ILE A 189 -5.04 -8.39 -18.54
N ARG A 190 -5.47 -8.65 -19.78
CA ARG A 190 -5.63 -7.60 -20.80
C ARG A 190 -6.59 -6.51 -20.33
N LYS A 191 -7.70 -6.88 -19.71
CA LYS A 191 -8.70 -5.93 -19.18
C LYS A 191 -8.10 -5.05 -18.09
N ILE A 192 -7.42 -5.63 -17.10
CA ILE A 192 -6.74 -4.87 -16.04
C ILE A 192 -5.72 -3.91 -16.67
N LYS A 193 -4.86 -4.39 -17.58
CA LYS A 193 -3.84 -3.56 -18.25
C LYS A 193 -4.39 -2.33 -18.97
N HIS A 194 -5.57 -2.45 -19.58
CA HIS A 194 -6.15 -1.40 -20.43
C HIS A 194 -7.18 -0.53 -19.71
N ASP A 195 -7.93 -1.09 -18.75
CA ASP A 195 -9.07 -0.43 -18.13
C ASP A 195 -8.80 0.03 -16.69
N ASP A 196 -7.75 -0.49 -16.03
CA ASP A 196 -7.42 -0.12 -14.65
C ASP A 196 -6.60 1.18 -14.60
N ALA A 197 -7.28 2.26 -14.20
CA ALA A 197 -6.71 3.59 -14.11
C ALA A 197 -5.53 3.69 -13.12
N HIS A 198 -5.47 2.80 -12.12
CA HIS A 198 -4.49 2.84 -11.03
C HIS A 198 -3.12 2.31 -11.44
N LEU A 199 -2.99 1.74 -12.64
CA LEU A 199 -1.70 1.28 -13.18
C LEU A 199 -0.78 2.43 -13.63
N ASN A 200 -1.24 3.68 -13.56
CA ASN A 200 -0.47 4.85 -13.94
C ASN A 200 0.09 5.62 -12.74
N ASP A 201 -0.51 5.47 -11.55
CA ASP A 201 -0.10 6.14 -10.31
C ASP A 201 0.04 5.09 -9.19
N PRO A 202 1.27 4.72 -8.84
CA PRO A 202 1.54 3.69 -7.83
C PRO A 202 1.14 4.14 -6.42
N GLY A 203 1.08 5.45 -6.17
CA GLY A 203 0.64 5.97 -4.89
C GLY A 203 -0.79 5.56 -4.58
N ASP A 204 -1.59 5.31 -5.62
CA ASP A 204 -2.93 4.77 -5.44
C ASP A 204 -2.92 3.33 -4.90
N LEU A 205 -1.95 2.50 -5.31
CA LEU A 205 -1.83 1.09 -4.90
C LEU A 205 -1.21 0.92 -3.51
N LEU A 206 -0.28 1.80 -3.15
CA LEU A 206 0.49 1.66 -1.90
C LEU A 206 -0.30 2.06 -0.66
N PHE A 207 -1.22 3.00 -0.77
CA PHE A 207 -1.95 3.52 0.38
C PHE A 207 -3.10 2.64 0.83
N LEU A 208 -3.77 1.99 -0.12
CA LEU A 208 -4.99 1.27 0.18
C LEU A 208 -4.63 0.00 0.96
N SER A 209 -5.17 -0.12 2.17
CA SER A 209 -5.00 -1.31 2.99
C SER A 209 -5.66 -2.52 2.37
N LEU A 210 -4.86 -3.57 2.19
CA LEU A 210 -5.35 -4.87 1.74
C LEU A 210 -6.45 -5.41 2.66
N ARG A 211 -6.38 -5.10 3.96
CA ARG A 211 -7.39 -5.51 4.95
C ARG A 211 -8.71 -4.77 4.78
N ASP A 212 -8.67 -3.46 4.57
CA ASP A 212 -9.89 -2.68 4.29
C ASP A 212 -10.54 -3.17 3.00
N MET A 213 -9.71 -3.51 2.00
CA MET A 213 -10.16 -4.11 0.76
C MET A 213 -10.79 -5.47 0.95
N GLU A 214 -10.17 -6.32 1.77
CA GLU A 214 -10.70 -7.63 2.09
C GLU A 214 -12.06 -7.50 2.78
N ALA A 215 -12.19 -6.64 3.79
CA ALA A 215 -13.44 -6.41 4.50
C ALA A 215 -14.57 -5.93 3.57
N VAL A 216 -14.25 -5.03 2.64
CA VAL A 216 -15.20 -4.51 1.65
C VAL A 216 -15.60 -5.60 0.64
N ALA A 217 -14.64 -6.41 0.21
CA ALA A 217 -14.88 -7.49 -0.73
C ALA A 217 -15.70 -8.62 -0.10
N GLN A 218 -15.44 -8.98 1.17
CA GLN A 218 -16.18 -9.99 1.93
C GLN A 218 -17.68 -9.65 2.05
N ASN A 219 -18.03 -8.36 2.12
CA ASN A 219 -19.43 -7.92 2.16
C ASN A 219 -20.18 -8.16 0.83
N GLN A 220 -19.46 -8.41 -0.26
CA GLN A 220 -20.05 -8.63 -1.60
C GLN A 220 -19.74 -10.02 -2.17
N ILE A 221 -18.75 -10.72 -1.63
CA ILE A 221 -18.21 -11.97 -2.15
C ILE A 221 -17.98 -12.90 -0.95
N SER A 222 -18.81 -13.94 -0.83
CA SER A 222 -18.64 -14.97 0.19
C SER A 222 -17.71 -16.06 -0.32
N HIS A 223 -16.40 -15.91 -0.11
CA HIS A 223 -15.40 -16.92 -0.46
C HIS A 223 -14.36 -17.05 0.67
N PRO A 224 -14.08 -18.27 1.19
CA PRO A 224 -13.16 -18.45 2.32
C PRO A 224 -11.72 -18.02 2.00
N ASP A 225 -11.29 -18.19 0.76
CA ASP A 225 -9.92 -17.91 0.32
C ASP A 225 -9.73 -16.53 -0.32
N LEU A 226 -10.62 -15.57 -0.02
CA LEU A 226 -10.63 -14.26 -0.69
C LEU A 226 -9.29 -13.51 -0.58
N GLY A 227 -8.61 -13.64 0.56
CA GLY A 227 -7.30 -13.02 0.80
C GLY A 227 -6.21 -13.46 -0.18
N ILE A 228 -6.24 -14.72 -0.63
CA ILE A 228 -5.27 -15.26 -1.62
C ILE A 228 -5.41 -14.54 -2.95
N TYR A 229 -6.64 -14.45 -3.46
CA TYR A 229 -6.94 -13.76 -4.72
C TYR A 229 -6.67 -12.26 -4.65
N LEU A 230 -6.96 -11.66 -3.49
CA LEU A 230 -6.76 -10.23 -3.27
C LEU A 230 -5.29 -9.87 -3.28
N ARG A 231 -4.45 -10.65 -2.59
CA ARG A 231 -3.00 -10.51 -2.63
C ARG A 231 -2.47 -10.72 -4.05
N GLY A 232 -2.94 -11.74 -4.75
CA GLY A 232 -2.55 -11.97 -6.15
C GLY A 232 -2.82 -10.75 -7.04
N LEU A 233 -3.99 -10.14 -6.89
CA LEU A 233 -4.35 -8.92 -7.64
C LEU A 233 -3.50 -7.71 -7.26
N GLU A 234 -3.15 -7.53 -5.98
CA GLU A 234 -2.25 -6.47 -5.53
C GLU A 234 -0.84 -6.63 -6.12
N VAL A 235 -0.25 -7.83 -6.00
CA VAL A 235 1.08 -8.15 -6.53
C VAL A 235 1.10 -8.00 -8.05
N ALA A 236 0.05 -8.42 -8.77
CA ALA A 236 -0.06 -8.25 -10.21
C ALA A 236 -0.03 -6.77 -10.64
N ARG A 237 -0.79 -5.91 -9.95
CA ARG A 237 -0.81 -4.46 -10.25
C ARG A 237 0.52 -3.80 -9.95
N CYS A 238 1.12 -4.10 -8.80
CA CYS A 238 2.44 -3.59 -8.42
C CYS A 238 3.50 -4.03 -9.44
N SER A 239 3.52 -5.32 -9.78
CA SER A 239 4.44 -5.90 -10.77
C SER A 239 4.32 -5.23 -12.14
N TYR A 240 3.09 -5.03 -12.62
CA TYR A 240 2.85 -4.35 -13.88
C TYR A 240 3.32 -2.89 -13.85
N TYR A 241 2.99 -2.17 -12.77
CA TYR A 241 3.40 -0.79 -12.59
C TYR A 241 4.93 -0.67 -12.66
N VAL A 242 5.63 -1.40 -11.79
CA VAL A 242 7.09 -1.34 -11.65
C VAL A 242 7.77 -1.75 -12.97
N SER A 243 7.28 -2.82 -13.61
CA SER A 243 7.84 -3.32 -14.88
C SER A 243 7.71 -2.33 -16.03
N ARG A 244 6.72 -1.42 -16.01
CA ARG A 244 6.60 -0.38 -17.05
C ARG A 244 7.56 0.79 -16.86
N GLN A 245 7.89 1.10 -15.61
CA GLN A 245 8.81 2.19 -15.28
C GLN A 245 10.26 1.82 -15.60
N ILE A 246 10.63 0.54 -15.45
CA ILE A 246 11.99 0.05 -15.61
C ILE A 246 12.17 -0.58 -17.00
N PRO A 247 12.99 0.02 -17.90
CA PRO A 247 13.21 -0.51 -19.25
C PRO A 247 13.57 -2.00 -19.29
N GLU A 248 14.41 -2.45 -18.37
CA GLU A 248 14.92 -3.82 -18.24
C GLU A 248 13.83 -4.85 -17.87
N TRP A 249 12.71 -4.38 -17.31
CA TRP A 249 11.60 -5.24 -16.89
C TRP A 249 10.46 -5.27 -17.89
N ARG A 250 10.44 -4.35 -18.87
CA ARG A 250 9.32 -4.17 -19.81
C ARG A 250 8.98 -5.43 -20.59
N GLU A 251 10.00 -6.18 -21.03
CA GLU A 251 9.81 -7.42 -21.79
C GLU A 251 9.16 -8.52 -20.94
N SER A 252 9.40 -8.50 -19.62
CA SER A 252 8.87 -9.47 -18.66
C SER A 252 7.60 -8.99 -17.96
N CYS A 253 7.05 -7.85 -18.35
CA CYS A 253 5.93 -7.21 -17.67
C CYS A 253 4.68 -8.10 -17.60
N ASP A 254 4.33 -8.75 -18.71
CA ASP A 254 3.16 -9.65 -18.78
C ASP A 254 3.38 -10.92 -17.96
N LEU A 255 4.62 -11.43 -17.95
CA LEU A 255 5.03 -12.57 -17.14
C LEU A 255 4.92 -12.25 -15.64
N LEU A 256 5.51 -11.13 -15.19
CA LEU A 256 5.50 -10.73 -13.78
C LEU A 256 4.10 -10.39 -13.29
N MET A 257 3.29 -9.71 -14.10
CA MET A 257 1.88 -9.46 -13.77
C MET A 257 1.09 -10.77 -13.60
N MET A 258 1.31 -11.74 -14.50
CA MET A 258 0.66 -13.04 -14.43
C MET A 258 1.14 -13.85 -13.23
N ALA A 259 2.45 -13.95 -13.03
CA ALA A 259 3.02 -14.62 -11.87
C ALA A 259 2.49 -13.99 -10.57
N GLY A 260 2.37 -12.66 -10.51
CA GLY A 260 1.86 -11.95 -9.34
C GLY A 260 0.42 -12.35 -9.03
N MET A 261 -0.41 -12.51 -10.06
CA MET A 261 -1.79 -12.95 -9.90
C MET A 261 -1.93 -14.39 -9.42
N LEU A 262 -0.93 -15.25 -9.69
CA LEU A 262 -1.04 -16.70 -9.53
C LEU A 262 -0.13 -17.31 -8.46
N HIS A 263 0.87 -16.57 -7.96
CA HIS A 263 1.93 -17.12 -7.10
C HIS A 263 1.39 -17.88 -5.88
N ASP A 264 0.36 -17.34 -5.24
CA ASP A 264 -0.22 -17.85 -4.00
C ASP A 264 -1.38 -18.84 -4.23
N LEU A 265 -1.72 -19.20 -5.46
CA LEU A 265 -2.84 -20.12 -5.73
C LEU A 265 -2.62 -21.54 -5.20
N GLY A 266 -1.37 -21.93 -4.94
CA GLY A 266 -1.05 -23.20 -4.29
C GLY A 266 -1.64 -23.33 -2.88
N TRP A 267 -1.95 -22.23 -2.20
CA TRP A 267 -2.63 -22.26 -0.90
C TRP A 267 -4.01 -22.93 -0.96
N LEU A 268 -4.69 -22.87 -2.11
CA LEU A 268 -6.00 -23.50 -2.32
C LEU A 268 -5.94 -25.03 -2.28
N MET A 269 -4.75 -25.61 -2.45
CA MET A 269 -4.52 -27.05 -2.43
C MET A 269 -4.19 -27.56 -1.01
N LEU A 270 -3.94 -26.66 -0.06
CA LEU A 270 -3.64 -27.00 1.34
C LEU A 270 -4.94 -27.14 2.14
N ASN A 271 -4.95 -28.05 3.13
CA ASN A 271 -6.16 -28.38 3.88
C ASN A 271 -6.57 -27.24 4.84
N PRO A 272 -7.76 -26.63 4.69
CA PRO A 272 -8.19 -25.47 5.48
C PRO A 272 -8.31 -25.74 7.00
N LYS A 273 -8.37 -27.01 7.43
CA LYS A 273 -8.43 -27.37 8.86
C LYS A 273 -7.09 -27.18 9.61
N LEU A 274 -5.98 -26.97 8.90
CA LEU A 274 -4.65 -26.78 9.50
C LEU A 274 -4.24 -25.29 9.54
N ALA A 275 -4.62 -24.50 8.53
CA ALA A 275 -4.33 -23.07 8.44
C ALA A 275 -4.95 -22.21 9.58
N ASN A 276 -6.14 -22.60 10.06
CA ASN A 276 -6.93 -21.85 11.05
C ASN A 276 -6.56 -22.09 12.53
N LYS A 277 -5.53 -22.89 12.83
CA LYS A 277 -5.05 -22.98 14.23
C LYS A 277 -4.13 -21.80 14.52
N ALA A 278 -4.71 -20.75 15.08
CA ALA A 278 -3.99 -19.62 15.68
C ALA A 278 -3.33 -19.98 17.04
N ASP A 279 -3.49 -21.22 17.51
CA ASP A 279 -3.00 -21.65 18.82
C ASP A 279 -1.71 -22.48 18.69
N GLY A 280 -0.57 -21.77 18.64
CA GLY A 280 0.68 -22.16 19.28
C GLY A 280 1.34 -23.51 18.95
N LYS A 281 1.58 -23.85 17.67
CA LYS A 281 2.61 -24.83 17.27
C LYS A 281 3.31 -24.45 15.94
N ASP A 282 4.55 -23.96 16.05
CA ASP A 282 5.36 -23.32 15.00
C ASP A 282 6.01 -24.25 13.94
N ALA A 283 5.91 -25.57 14.04
CA ALA A 283 6.56 -26.48 13.08
C ALA A 283 5.71 -26.76 11.83
N GLN A 284 4.41 -26.98 12.01
CA GLN A 284 3.51 -27.43 10.93
C GLN A 284 3.13 -26.28 9.98
N ARG A 285 3.04 -25.04 10.48
CA ARG A 285 2.88 -23.83 9.65
C ARG A 285 4.11 -23.54 8.77
N ASN A 286 5.31 -23.94 9.21
CA ASN A 286 6.54 -23.73 8.42
C ASN A 286 6.63 -24.70 7.24
N ASP A 287 6.17 -25.94 7.39
CA ASP A 287 6.08 -26.90 6.28
C ASP A 287 5.02 -26.50 5.25
N GLU A 288 3.82 -26.09 5.69
CA GLU A 288 2.73 -25.64 4.79
C GLU A 288 3.09 -24.37 4.00
N ARG A 289 3.82 -23.42 4.62
CA ARG A 289 4.39 -22.25 3.92
C ARG A 289 5.33 -22.68 2.80
N GLY A 290 6.16 -23.71 3.02
CA GLY A 290 7.05 -24.26 2.01
C GLY A 290 6.35 -24.98 0.86
N GLU A 291 5.15 -25.54 1.07
CA GLU A 291 4.49 -26.37 0.06
C GLU A 291 3.76 -25.55 -1.01
N HIS A 292 3.15 -24.41 -0.66
CA HIS A 292 2.31 -23.67 -1.61
C HIS A 292 3.03 -23.21 -2.90
N PRO A 293 4.31 -22.81 -2.93
CA PRO A 293 4.97 -22.42 -4.18
C PRO A 293 5.14 -23.64 -5.10
N ILE A 294 5.39 -24.82 -4.51
CA ILE A 294 5.52 -26.08 -5.25
C ILE A 294 4.16 -26.50 -5.83
N LEU A 295 3.11 -26.45 -5.01
CA LEU A 295 1.75 -26.80 -5.44
C LEU A 295 1.24 -25.84 -6.52
N GLY A 296 1.49 -24.54 -6.36
CA GLY A 296 1.17 -23.53 -7.36
C GLY A 296 1.91 -23.78 -8.68
N ALA A 297 3.22 -24.03 -8.63
CA ALA A 297 4.00 -24.32 -9.82
C ALA A 297 3.57 -25.63 -10.50
N ALA A 298 3.24 -26.67 -9.74
CA ALA A 298 2.73 -27.94 -10.27
C ALA A 298 1.37 -27.76 -10.97
N LEU A 299 0.47 -26.96 -10.37
CA LEU A 299 -0.82 -26.62 -10.96
C LEU A 299 -0.65 -25.89 -12.29
N LEU A 300 0.22 -24.88 -12.34
CA LEU A 300 0.49 -24.11 -13.54
C LEU A 300 1.25 -24.91 -14.61
N GLY A 301 2.12 -25.84 -14.22
CA GLY A 301 2.84 -26.72 -15.16
C GLY A 301 1.92 -27.66 -15.96
N GLY A 302 0.69 -27.88 -15.49
CA GLY A 302 -0.35 -28.61 -16.23
C GLY A 302 -1.07 -27.76 -17.29
N LEU A 303 -0.94 -26.43 -17.22
CA LEU A 303 -1.65 -25.50 -18.11
C LEU A 303 -0.83 -25.26 -19.37
N ARG A 304 -1.31 -25.80 -20.50
CA ARG A 304 -0.67 -25.58 -21.81
C ARG A 304 -1.22 -24.32 -22.47
N GLY A 305 -0.34 -23.52 -23.06
CA GLY A 305 -0.73 -22.41 -23.94
C GLY A 305 -0.68 -21.03 -23.29
N PHE A 306 -0.04 -20.89 -22.13
CA PHE A 306 0.36 -19.59 -21.65
C PHE A 306 1.67 -19.14 -22.35
N PRO A 307 1.97 -17.84 -22.42
CA PRO A 307 3.28 -17.37 -22.82
C PRO A 307 4.29 -17.56 -21.69
N GLY A 308 5.41 -18.24 -21.96
CA GLY A 308 6.50 -18.38 -21.00
C GLY A 308 6.22 -19.37 -19.86
N ASP A 309 5.47 -20.44 -20.12
CA ASP A 309 5.03 -21.45 -19.13
C ASP A 309 6.16 -21.94 -18.21
N SER A 310 7.36 -22.15 -18.76
CA SER A 310 8.54 -22.56 -17.98
C SER A 310 9.03 -21.47 -17.03
N TYR A 311 9.01 -20.20 -17.45
CA TYR A 311 9.38 -19.08 -16.59
C TYR A 311 8.29 -18.75 -15.57
N LEU A 312 7.01 -18.85 -15.95
CA LEU A 312 5.90 -18.61 -15.03
C LEU A 312 5.94 -19.61 -13.86
N THR A 313 6.09 -20.89 -14.17
CA THR A 313 6.20 -21.96 -13.17
C THR A 313 7.46 -21.80 -12.32
N GLU A 314 8.58 -21.40 -12.91
CA GLU A 314 9.81 -21.09 -12.17
C GLU A 314 9.60 -19.94 -11.16
N VAL A 315 9.04 -18.81 -11.61
CA VAL A 315 8.80 -17.65 -10.75
C VAL A 315 7.85 -18.01 -9.60
N VAL A 316 6.76 -18.71 -9.90
CA VAL A 316 5.81 -19.18 -8.87
C VAL A 316 6.49 -20.15 -7.90
N ALA A 317 7.39 -21.02 -8.34
CA ALA A 317 8.09 -21.93 -7.45
C ALA A 317 9.13 -21.23 -6.55
N GLN A 318 9.68 -20.09 -6.99
CA GLN A 318 10.85 -19.45 -6.39
C GLN A 318 10.56 -18.09 -5.72
N HIS A 319 9.31 -17.62 -5.69
CA HIS A 319 9.01 -16.25 -5.22
C HIS A 319 9.29 -15.98 -3.73
N HIS A 320 9.53 -17.02 -2.92
CA HIS A 320 9.99 -16.91 -1.54
C HIS A 320 11.46 -17.31 -1.33
N GLU A 321 12.18 -17.60 -2.41
CA GLU A 321 13.62 -17.87 -2.34
C GLU A 321 14.41 -16.57 -2.17
N ARG A 322 15.56 -16.66 -1.51
CA ARG A 322 16.42 -15.52 -1.14
C ARG A 322 17.85 -15.76 -1.63
N LEU A 323 18.58 -14.69 -1.90
CA LEU A 323 19.93 -14.78 -2.48
C LEU A 323 20.93 -15.53 -1.60
N ASP A 324 20.78 -15.40 -0.29
CA ASP A 324 21.59 -16.01 0.76
C ASP A 324 21.22 -17.48 1.06
N GLY A 325 20.16 -18.00 0.43
CA GLY A 325 19.65 -19.37 0.65
C GLY A 325 18.80 -19.54 1.90
N THR A 326 18.43 -18.47 2.60
CA THR A 326 17.52 -18.55 3.77
C THR A 326 16.05 -18.67 3.38
N GLY A 327 15.73 -18.47 2.10
CA GLY A 327 14.40 -18.61 1.53
C GLY A 327 13.91 -20.06 1.42
N TYR A 328 12.75 -20.25 0.80
CA TYR A 328 12.12 -21.56 0.66
C TYR A 328 11.39 -21.65 -0.69
N PRO A 329 11.06 -22.85 -1.19
CA PRO A 329 11.18 -24.17 -0.53
C PRO A 329 12.50 -24.92 -0.73
N ARG A 330 13.28 -24.58 -1.75
CA ARG A 330 14.52 -25.31 -2.12
C ARG A 330 15.77 -24.70 -1.52
N ARG A 331 15.69 -23.52 -0.90
CA ARG A 331 16.83 -22.81 -0.29
C ARG A 331 17.91 -22.53 -1.33
N LEU A 332 17.48 -22.01 -2.48
CA LEU A 332 18.36 -21.72 -3.59
C LEU A 332 19.29 -20.56 -3.25
N HIS A 333 20.55 -20.65 -3.67
CA HIS A 333 21.49 -19.53 -3.61
C HIS A 333 21.49 -18.75 -4.93
N THR A 334 21.96 -17.50 -4.88
CA THR A 334 21.99 -16.51 -5.98
C THR A 334 22.13 -17.08 -7.41
N TYR A 335 23.10 -17.97 -7.67
CA TYR A 335 23.37 -18.51 -9.01
C TYR A 335 22.31 -19.46 -9.56
N HIS A 336 21.38 -19.93 -8.72
CA HIS A 336 20.26 -20.79 -9.07
C HIS A 336 18.92 -20.05 -9.16
N LEU A 337 18.88 -18.75 -8.82
CA LEU A 337 17.65 -17.97 -8.85
C LEU A 337 17.45 -17.29 -10.20
N GLY A 338 16.34 -17.62 -10.84
CA GLY A 338 15.90 -16.97 -12.07
C GLY A 338 15.81 -15.46 -11.89
N GLU A 339 16.13 -14.70 -12.94
CA GLU A 339 16.05 -13.23 -12.89
C GLU A 339 14.64 -12.74 -12.55
N HIS A 340 13.61 -13.34 -13.16
CA HIS A 340 12.22 -13.00 -12.89
C HIS A 340 11.79 -13.40 -11.47
N SER A 341 12.35 -14.48 -10.92
CA SER A 341 12.11 -14.91 -9.54
C SER A 341 12.68 -13.91 -8.54
N ARG A 342 13.89 -13.38 -8.80
CA ARG A 342 14.49 -12.30 -7.99
C ARG A 342 13.62 -11.04 -8.00
N ARG A 343 13.14 -10.64 -9.18
CA ARG A 343 12.20 -9.51 -9.33
C ARG A 343 10.91 -9.73 -8.54
N MET A 344 10.30 -10.90 -8.69
CA MET A 344 9.07 -11.25 -7.99
C MET A 344 9.27 -11.29 -6.48
N GLY A 345 10.33 -11.94 -5.99
CA GLY A 345 10.58 -12.07 -4.56
C GLY A 345 10.72 -10.73 -3.85
N VAL A 346 11.42 -9.77 -4.47
CA VAL A 346 11.53 -8.40 -3.94
C VAL A 346 10.16 -7.70 -3.87
N ILE A 347 9.32 -7.84 -4.89
CA ILE A 347 7.95 -7.27 -4.90
C ILE A 347 7.07 -7.93 -3.83
N CYS A 348 7.06 -9.27 -3.77
CA CYS A 348 6.31 -10.02 -2.77
C CYS A 348 6.73 -9.61 -1.36
N ARG A 349 8.04 -9.58 -1.08
CA ARG A 349 8.54 -9.18 0.24
C ARG A 349 8.14 -7.76 0.61
N TYR A 350 8.24 -6.81 -0.32
CA TYR A 350 7.81 -5.44 -0.07
C TYR A 350 6.34 -5.37 0.35
N LEU A 351 5.45 -6.03 -0.41
CA LEU A 351 4.02 -6.02 -0.14
C LEU A 351 3.65 -6.83 1.10
N GLU A 352 4.34 -7.92 1.40
CA GLU A 352 4.21 -8.64 2.67
C GLU A 352 4.50 -7.73 3.85
N LEU A 353 5.65 -7.04 3.84
CA LEU A 353 6.03 -6.09 4.89
C LEU A 353 5.03 -4.95 5.02
N LYS A 354 4.56 -4.38 3.89
CA LYS A 354 3.55 -3.32 3.86
C LYS A 354 2.23 -3.77 4.51
N ASN A 355 1.81 -5.00 4.23
CA ASN A 355 0.53 -5.53 4.68
C ASN A 355 0.59 -6.20 6.06
N ASP A 356 1.79 -6.43 6.60
CA ASP A 356 1.97 -6.95 7.95
C ASP A 356 1.75 -5.85 9.01
N ARG A 357 1.13 -6.23 10.12
CA ARG A 357 0.88 -5.35 11.28
C ARG A 357 2.08 -5.26 12.23
N CYS A 358 3.14 -6.05 11.99
CA CYS A 358 4.35 -5.96 12.77
C CYS A 358 4.85 -4.51 12.77
N GLU A 359 5.23 -4.04 13.96
CA GLU A 359 5.64 -2.65 14.28
C GLU A 359 6.85 -2.22 13.44
N LEU A 360 6.65 -1.97 12.14
CA LEU A 360 7.63 -1.40 11.24
C LEU A 360 7.60 0.10 11.43
N THR A 361 8.18 0.52 12.54
CA THR A 361 8.35 1.93 12.84
C THR A 361 9.82 2.23 12.69
N ALA A 362 10.16 3.26 11.92
CA ALA A 362 11.49 3.83 12.00
C ALA A 362 11.74 4.35 13.45
N ASP A 363 10.71 4.84 14.13
CA ASP A 363 10.89 5.63 15.36
C ASP A 363 10.27 5.04 16.65
N GLY A 364 9.83 3.77 16.66
CA GLY A 364 9.22 3.15 17.85
C GLY A 364 7.84 3.70 18.23
N ILE A 365 7.23 4.56 17.41
CA ILE A 365 5.89 5.11 17.61
C ILE A 365 4.91 4.28 16.81
N ARG A 366 3.91 3.67 17.47
CA ARG A 366 2.81 2.97 16.80
C ARG A 366 2.09 3.91 15.86
N THR A 367 2.07 3.59 14.57
CA THR A 367 1.29 4.34 13.60
C THR A 367 0.36 3.44 12.81
N CYS A 368 -0.77 4.00 12.42
CA CYS A 368 -1.84 3.32 11.68
C CYS A 368 -2.03 3.95 10.29
N ASP A 369 -1.05 4.72 9.79
CA ASP A 369 -1.10 5.37 8.48
C ASP A 369 -0.47 4.43 7.44
N GLY A 370 -1.23 4.08 6.39
CA GLY A 370 -0.79 3.16 5.34
C GLY A 370 0.49 3.62 4.62
N GLU A 371 0.76 4.92 4.59
CA GLU A 371 1.97 5.47 3.94
C GLU A 371 3.23 5.24 4.77
N GLU A 372 3.12 5.32 6.10
CA GLU A 372 4.24 5.02 7.00
C GLU A 372 4.55 3.54 7.03
N LEU A 373 3.53 2.69 6.94
CA LEU A 373 3.72 1.24 6.75
C LEU A 373 4.42 0.95 5.43
N ALA A 374 4.03 1.62 4.35
CA ALA A 374 4.68 1.47 3.04
C ALA A 374 6.15 1.93 3.06
N PHE A 375 6.49 2.99 3.80
CA PHE A 375 7.87 3.43 3.99
C PHE A 375 8.65 2.47 4.90
N GLY A 376 8.08 2.06 6.03
CA GLY A 376 8.67 1.10 6.96
C GLY A 376 8.98 -0.23 6.27
N ALA A 377 8.10 -0.69 5.39
CA ALA A 377 8.33 -1.84 4.53
C ALA A 377 9.51 -1.65 3.57
N ALA A 378 9.62 -0.47 2.93
CA ALA A 378 10.76 -0.16 2.05
C ALA A 378 12.08 -0.11 2.82
N LEU A 379 12.09 0.50 4.02
CA LEU A 379 13.27 0.57 4.89
C LEU A 379 13.70 -0.81 5.39
N GLN A 380 12.75 -1.65 5.78
CA GLN A 380 13.05 -3.01 6.21
C GLN A 380 13.59 -3.85 5.04
N LEU A 381 12.97 -3.77 3.86
CA LEU A 381 13.47 -4.44 2.66
C LEU A 381 14.87 -3.94 2.27
N TYR A 382 15.14 -2.64 2.39
CA TYR A 382 16.46 -2.07 2.18
C TYR A 382 17.51 -2.66 3.13
N ARG A 383 17.18 -2.79 4.42
CA ARG A 383 18.06 -3.43 5.42
C ARG A 383 18.31 -4.91 5.14
N GLU A 384 17.27 -5.67 4.80
CA GLU A 384 17.40 -7.08 4.37
C GLU A 384 18.27 -7.21 3.11
N THR A 385 18.17 -6.24 2.19
CA THR A 385 19.01 -6.17 0.99
C THR A 385 20.48 -5.93 1.34
N LEU A 386 20.78 -5.04 2.30
CA LEU A 386 22.16 -4.81 2.78
C LEU A 386 22.76 -6.06 3.45
N GLN A 387 21.92 -6.93 4.02
CA GLN A 387 22.32 -8.21 4.61
C GLN A 387 22.56 -9.30 3.56
N GLY A 388 22.24 -9.04 2.28
CA GLY A 388 22.44 -9.97 1.18
C GLY A 388 21.28 -10.94 0.95
N GLU A 389 20.11 -10.71 1.58
CA GLU A 389 18.94 -11.58 1.40
C GLU A 389 18.27 -11.38 0.03
N TRP A 390 18.36 -10.15 -0.52
CA TRP A 390 17.67 -9.73 -1.74
C TRP A 390 18.64 -9.12 -2.76
N ASP A 391 18.26 -9.16 -4.04
CA ASP A 391 19.08 -8.60 -5.11
C ASP A 391 19.12 -7.07 -5.02
N PRO A 392 20.30 -6.46 -4.78
CA PRO A 392 20.40 -5.02 -4.56
C PRO A 392 20.04 -4.19 -5.80
N THR A 393 20.26 -4.74 -7.00
CA THR A 393 19.89 -4.06 -8.24
C THR A 393 18.39 -4.03 -8.38
N VAL A 394 17.73 -5.16 -8.12
CA VAL A 394 16.28 -5.30 -8.20
C VAL A 394 15.59 -4.45 -7.12
N ALA A 395 16.11 -4.44 -5.89
CA ALA A 395 15.57 -3.62 -4.81
C ALA A 395 15.69 -2.11 -5.12
N ASP A 396 16.86 -1.64 -5.58
CA ASP A 396 17.02 -0.23 -6.00
C ASP A 396 16.09 0.13 -7.17
N GLN A 397 15.95 -0.77 -8.13
CA GLN A 397 15.00 -0.60 -9.24
C GLN A 397 13.54 -0.49 -8.76
N LEU A 398 13.12 -1.36 -7.83
CA LEU A 398 11.80 -1.26 -7.19
C LEU A 398 11.64 0.09 -6.49
N PHE A 399 12.59 0.48 -5.64
CA PHE A 399 12.50 1.74 -4.89
C PHE A 399 12.39 2.94 -5.80
N ARG A 400 13.20 3.03 -6.87
CA ARG A 400 13.12 4.12 -7.85
C ARG A 400 11.84 4.11 -8.67
N ALA A 401 11.35 2.92 -9.00
CA ALA A 401 10.10 2.79 -9.73
C ALA A 401 8.92 3.26 -8.87
N LEU A 402 8.96 2.98 -7.56
CA LEU A 402 8.08 3.63 -6.60
C LEU A 402 8.43 5.12 -6.59
N ASP A 403 9.45 5.61 -5.91
CA ASP A 403 9.82 7.02 -6.00
C ASP A 403 11.31 7.20 -6.32
N ALA A 404 11.60 8.06 -7.30
CA ALA A 404 12.96 8.32 -7.75
C ALA A 404 13.89 8.81 -6.63
N ASN A 405 13.34 9.43 -5.58
CA ASN A 405 14.09 9.94 -4.43
C ASN A 405 14.16 8.94 -3.25
N LEU A 406 13.28 7.93 -3.24
CA LEU A 406 13.17 6.98 -2.13
C LEU A 406 14.51 6.33 -1.74
N PRO A 407 15.40 5.92 -2.68
CA PRO A 407 16.69 5.36 -2.30
C PRO A 407 17.54 6.30 -1.44
N GLU A 408 17.52 7.61 -1.68
CA GLU A 408 18.28 8.56 -0.86
C GLU A 408 17.66 8.71 0.51
N GLU A 409 16.32 8.80 0.60
CA GLU A 409 15.64 8.93 1.90
C GLU A 409 15.75 7.68 2.76
N LEU A 410 15.78 6.49 2.15
CA LEU A 410 16.06 5.23 2.86
C LEU A 410 17.49 5.24 3.41
N ARG A 411 18.48 5.67 2.61
CA ARG A 411 19.88 5.82 3.06
C ARG A 411 20.01 6.82 4.20
N GLU A 412 19.39 7.99 4.07
CA GLU A 412 19.42 9.01 5.12
C GLU A 412 18.74 8.51 6.38
N SER A 413 17.56 7.93 6.25
CA SER A 413 16.79 7.41 7.39
C SER A 413 17.56 6.30 8.12
N ASP A 414 18.17 5.36 7.40
CA ASP A 414 18.98 4.30 7.99
C ASP A 414 20.21 4.84 8.74
N ARG A 415 20.89 5.87 8.20
CA ARG A 415 22.01 6.56 8.88
C ARG A 415 21.60 7.25 10.19
N HIS A 416 20.44 7.90 10.20
CA HIS A 416 19.96 8.65 11.37
C HIS A 416 19.39 7.73 12.45
N ASN A 417 18.96 6.54 12.05
CA ASN A 417 18.31 5.55 12.89
C ASN A 417 19.27 4.42 13.32
N ASP A 418 20.56 4.74 13.37
CA ASP A 418 21.55 3.95 14.10
C ASP A 418 21.03 3.75 15.55
N PRO A 419 20.90 2.52 16.05
CA PRO A 419 20.47 2.29 17.43
C PRO A 419 21.31 3.05 18.49
N PHE A 420 22.50 3.55 18.14
CA PHE A 420 23.35 4.38 19.00
C PHE A 420 23.13 5.90 18.91
N SER A 421 22.36 6.42 17.95
CA SER A 421 22.18 7.87 17.71
C SER A 421 20.92 8.48 18.33
N LEU A 422 20.11 7.72 19.08
CA LEU A 422 18.87 8.15 19.76
C LEU A 422 19.08 9.17 20.92
N LYS A 423 19.78 10.28 20.66
CA LYS A 423 19.91 11.44 21.55
C LYS A 423 18.58 12.16 21.82
N ARG A 424 17.52 11.88 21.06
CA ARG A 424 16.20 12.51 21.23
C ARG A 424 15.40 11.97 22.43
N PHE A 425 15.78 10.80 22.96
CA PHE A 425 15.12 10.19 24.11
C PHE A 425 15.85 10.41 25.45
N GLN A 426 17.07 10.97 25.45
CA GLN A 426 17.74 11.37 26.69
C GLN A 426 17.16 12.64 27.33
N SER A 427 16.27 13.36 26.62
CA SER A 427 15.57 14.55 27.12
C SER A 427 14.16 14.26 27.66
N TYR A 428 13.72 13.00 27.70
CA TYR A 428 12.53 12.63 28.48
C TYR A 428 12.94 12.61 29.96
N ARG A 429 12.64 13.70 30.68
CA ARG A 429 12.80 13.77 32.13
C ARG A 429 12.03 12.59 32.74
N PRO A 430 12.61 11.82 33.68
CA PRO A 430 11.80 10.99 34.55
C PRO A 430 10.93 11.95 35.37
N ASP A 431 9.62 11.95 35.14
CA ASP A 431 8.67 12.62 36.01
C ASP A 431 8.81 12.04 37.43
N GLU A 432 8.65 12.86 38.48
CA GLU A 432 8.85 12.45 39.88
C GLU A 432 8.04 11.20 40.28
N ALA A 433 6.96 10.89 39.55
CA ALA A 433 6.18 9.67 39.68
C ALA A 433 6.98 8.37 39.40
N HIS A 434 8.05 8.41 38.59
CA HIS A 434 8.93 7.26 38.35
C HIS A 434 9.90 6.98 39.50
N ALA A 435 10.18 7.97 40.36
CA ALA A 435 10.98 7.76 41.58
C ALA A 435 10.15 7.13 42.72
N GLU A 436 8.82 7.24 42.64
CA GLU A 436 7.87 6.62 43.58
C GLU A 436 7.46 5.19 43.18
N MET A 437 7.82 4.74 41.97
CA MET A 437 7.63 3.35 41.57
C MET A 437 8.64 2.46 42.30
N THR A 438 8.17 1.68 43.26
CA THR A 438 8.95 0.63 43.90
C THR A 438 9.49 -0.31 42.82
N PRO A 439 10.81 -0.62 42.81
CA PRO A 439 11.38 -1.55 41.84
C PRO A 439 10.63 -2.89 41.89
N PRO A 440 10.35 -3.52 40.73
CA PRO A 440 9.73 -4.84 40.72
C PRO A 440 10.59 -5.81 41.53
N HIS A 441 9.94 -6.55 42.43
CA HIS A 441 10.56 -7.52 43.34
C HIS A 441 11.15 -8.70 42.58
N PHE A 442 12.27 -8.49 41.88
CA PHE A 442 13.20 -9.53 41.49
C PHE A 442 14.42 -9.43 42.40
N SER A 443 14.24 -9.86 43.65
CA SER A 443 15.36 -10.25 44.50
C SER A 443 15.93 -11.56 43.96
N LEU A 444 16.91 -11.45 43.06
CA LEU A 444 17.94 -12.48 42.92
C LEU A 444 18.73 -12.46 44.24
N GLU A 445 18.38 -13.36 45.15
CA GLU A 445 19.23 -13.69 46.29
C GLU A 445 20.59 -14.15 45.75
N ARG A 446 21.55 -13.24 45.75
CA ARG A 446 22.97 -13.59 45.75
C ARG A 446 23.28 -14.14 47.13
N GLU A 447 23.12 -15.45 47.32
CA GLU A 447 23.80 -16.13 48.42
C GLU A 447 25.31 -16.12 48.13
N SER A 448 25.99 -15.20 48.81
CA SER A 448 27.44 -15.22 48.93
C SER A 448 27.87 -16.23 49.99
N ARG A 449 28.72 -17.18 49.57
CA ARG A 449 29.80 -17.85 50.33
C ARG A 449 29.38 -18.84 51.43
N SER A 450 29.82 -20.09 51.34
CA SER A 450 31.17 -20.50 51.78
C SER A 450 31.40 -22.03 51.68
N ASN A 451 32.65 -22.40 51.37
CA ASN A 451 33.34 -23.67 51.64
C ASN A 451 32.54 -24.86 52.21
N ARG A 452 32.59 -26.01 51.51
CA ARG A 452 33.13 -27.27 52.08
C ARG A 452 33.34 -28.38 51.04
N SER A 453 34.60 -28.83 51.01
CA SER A 453 35.16 -30.15 50.67
C SER A 453 34.50 -31.03 49.60
N VAL A 454 35.26 -31.18 48.51
CA VAL A 454 35.34 -32.41 47.71
C VAL A 454 35.80 -33.55 48.61
N THR A 455 34.98 -34.58 48.80
CA THR A 455 35.40 -35.96 49.15
C THR A 455 34.34 -36.97 48.73
N ASP A 456 34.76 -37.87 47.84
CA ASP A 456 34.53 -39.32 47.79
C ASP A 456 33.16 -40.00 47.88
N HIS A 457 33.05 -40.99 46.98
CA HIS A 457 32.32 -42.26 47.10
C HIS A 457 30.77 -42.18 47.06
N GLN A 458 30.01 -43.10 46.47
CA GLN A 458 30.22 -44.43 45.91
C GLN A 458 28.92 -44.82 45.17
N THR A 459 29.04 -45.60 44.11
CA THR A 459 28.19 -46.71 43.62
C THR A 459 26.72 -46.89 44.06
N GLU A 460 25.94 -47.40 43.08
CA GLU A 460 24.72 -48.24 43.18
C GLU A 460 23.41 -47.50 43.55
N LYS A 461 22.30 -47.62 42.79
CA LYS A 461 21.71 -48.77 42.07
C LYS A 461 20.86 -48.31 40.89
#